data_AF-A0A3N5LP45-F1
#
_entry.id   AF-A0A3N5LP45-F1
#
_cell.length_a   1.000
_cell.length_b   1.000
_cell.length_c   1.000
_cell.angle_alpha   90.00
_cell.angle_beta   90.00
_cell.angle_gamma   90.00
#
_symmetry.space_group_name_H-M   'P 1'
#
loop_
_entity.id
_entity.type
_entity.pdbx_description
1 polymer ?
#
loop_
_entity_poly.entity_id
_entity_poly.type
_entity_poly.pdbx_seq_one_letter_code
_entity_poly.pdbx_strand_id
1 'polypeptide(L)'
;MPEGFESVPCPLCGSRPRSVVIQTADRLAPPPRAIARRAEPDDLYTIVRCVHCGLAFTDPRPTAATMDAYYPDAYHGVDAASASAALEAWYRRRQHREAVRWLRRRRPRRGLLLDVGCGGGDLLCALRDDGWDVRGIEPGLAGVAAACRRGLAVEPGRFDVRAADGGAGDGLERYDVIVFSGVLEHLHDPLAALRRARGLLAPGGLVAVLHVPLFDSPEARAFGARWLALDLPRHLTHFERATVPRLAAAAGLAIESTEEYSRRHSAATLVSSLAPSLQKHRFYLDEG
;
A
#
# COMPACT_ATOMS: atom_id res chain seq x y z
N MET A 1 -3.30 23.16 -11.23
CA MET A 1 -3.29 21.96 -10.35
C MET A 1 -4.73 21.75 -9.92
N PRO A 2 -5.32 20.55 -10.12
CA PRO A 2 -6.71 20.29 -9.74
C PRO A 2 -6.95 20.49 -8.24
N GLU A 3 -8.18 20.82 -7.87
CA GLU A 3 -8.60 20.91 -6.46
C GLU A 3 -8.42 19.55 -5.76
N GLY A 4 -7.93 19.54 -4.52
CA GLY A 4 -7.66 18.30 -3.78
C GLY A 4 -6.36 17.59 -4.16
N PHE A 5 -5.51 18.19 -5.00
CA PHE A 5 -4.18 17.68 -5.35
C PHE A 5 -3.07 18.61 -4.85
N GLU A 6 -1.91 18.02 -4.59
CA GLU A 6 -0.68 18.73 -4.22
C GLU A 6 0.49 18.28 -5.08
N SER A 7 1.42 19.21 -5.35
CA SER A 7 2.75 18.85 -5.86
C SER A 7 3.78 18.93 -4.75
N VAL A 8 4.55 17.85 -4.62
CA VAL A 8 5.48 17.66 -3.50
C VAL A 8 6.93 17.56 -3.97
N PRO A 9 7.92 17.96 -3.14
CA PRO A 9 9.30 17.58 -3.39
C PRO A 9 9.47 16.05 -3.30
N CYS A 10 10.59 15.52 -3.80
CA CYS A 10 10.89 14.10 -3.75
C CYS A 10 10.77 13.55 -2.31
N PRO A 11 9.94 12.52 -2.06
CA PRO A 11 9.74 11.95 -0.71
C PRO A 11 10.99 11.35 -0.06
N LEU A 12 12.05 11.09 -0.83
CA LEU A 12 13.31 10.56 -0.32
C LEU A 12 14.34 11.65 0.00
N CYS A 13 14.58 12.59 -0.92
CA CYS A 13 15.70 13.54 -0.80
C CYS A 13 15.30 15.01 -0.78
N GLY A 14 14.01 15.35 -0.88
CA GLY A 14 13.53 16.73 -0.88
C GLY A 14 13.79 17.52 -2.17
N SER A 15 14.46 16.93 -3.15
CA SER A 15 14.75 17.58 -4.45
C SER A 15 13.47 17.75 -5.29
N ARG A 16 13.36 18.86 -6.02
CA ARG A 16 12.22 19.17 -6.92
C ARG A 16 12.45 18.81 -8.39
N PRO A 17 13.66 18.91 -8.96
CA PRO A 17 13.92 18.45 -10.32
C PRO A 17 13.52 16.97 -10.53
N ARG A 18 12.73 16.74 -11.58
CA ARG A 18 12.11 15.44 -11.89
C ARG A 18 11.86 15.31 -13.39
N SER A 19 11.82 14.08 -13.89
CA SER A 19 11.41 13.74 -15.25
C SER A 19 10.12 12.92 -15.26
N VAL A 20 9.29 13.11 -16.28
CA VAL A 20 8.08 12.30 -16.48
C VAL A 20 8.48 10.88 -16.90
N VAL A 21 7.89 9.85 -16.26
CA VAL A 21 8.12 8.44 -16.59
C VAL A 21 6.91 7.83 -17.28
N ILE A 22 5.73 7.95 -16.68
CA ILE A 22 4.47 7.40 -17.19
C ILE A 22 3.36 8.43 -16.98
N GLN A 23 2.46 8.55 -17.95
CA GLN A 23 1.16 9.19 -17.80
C GLN A 23 0.08 8.16 -18.16
N THR A 24 -0.86 7.88 -17.25
CA THR A 24 -1.92 6.89 -17.44
C THR A 24 -3.09 7.17 -16.51
N ALA A 25 -4.29 6.71 -16.89
CA ALA A 25 -5.49 6.80 -16.07
C ALA A 25 -5.50 5.74 -14.95
N ASP A 26 -6.33 5.96 -13.93
CA ASP A 26 -6.73 4.90 -12.99
C ASP A 26 -7.42 3.76 -13.76
N ARG A 27 -7.06 2.52 -13.41
CA ARG A 27 -7.57 1.30 -14.05
C ARG A 27 -8.27 0.36 -13.08
N LEU A 28 -8.24 0.65 -11.78
CA LEU A 28 -8.78 -0.20 -10.72
C LEU A 28 -10.10 0.34 -10.17
N ALA A 29 -10.31 1.66 -10.20
CA ALA A 29 -11.65 2.23 -10.04
C ALA A 29 -12.21 2.59 -11.43
N PRO A 30 -13.52 2.40 -11.69
CA PRO A 30 -14.14 3.26 -12.69
C PRO A 30 -13.96 4.70 -12.18
N PRO A 31 -13.43 5.65 -12.98
CA PRO A 31 -13.64 7.05 -12.65
C PRO A 31 -15.16 7.26 -12.45
N PRO A 32 -15.61 8.25 -11.66
CA PRO A 32 -17.03 8.48 -11.39
C PRO A 32 -17.94 8.54 -12.62
N ARG A 33 -17.43 8.59 -13.86
CA ARG A 33 -18.17 8.27 -15.09
C ARG A 33 -17.29 7.56 -16.14
N ALA A 34 -17.81 6.45 -16.66
CA ALA A 34 -17.53 5.84 -17.96
C ALA A 34 -16.19 5.11 -18.19
N ILE A 35 -16.24 3.78 -18.06
CA ILE A 35 -15.42 2.86 -18.87
C ILE A 35 -15.86 3.05 -20.33
N ALA A 36 -14.95 3.48 -21.21
CA ALA A 36 -15.03 3.50 -22.70
C ALA A 36 -14.86 4.86 -23.42
N ARG A 37 -14.40 5.93 -22.76
CA ARG A 37 -13.82 7.09 -23.49
C ARG A 37 -12.30 7.01 -23.42
N ARG A 38 -11.60 7.50 -24.47
CA ARG A 38 -10.17 7.81 -24.34
C ARG A 38 -10.03 8.68 -23.09
N ALA A 39 -9.16 8.31 -22.17
CA ALA A 39 -8.88 9.16 -21.01
C ALA A 39 -8.48 10.54 -21.53
N GLU A 40 -9.22 11.57 -21.15
CA GLU A 40 -8.87 12.94 -21.50
C GLU A 40 -7.63 13.34 -20.69
N PRO A 41 -6.83 14.34 -21.12
CA PRO A 41 -5.62 14.75 -20.39
C PRO A 41 -5.85 15.06 -18.91
N ASP A 42 -7.05 15.52 -18.55
CA ASP A 42 -7.43 15.86 -17.18
C ASP A 42 -7.75 14.62 -16.30
N ASP A 43 -7.85 13.42 -16.89
CA ASP A 43 -8.06 12.14 -16.21
C ASP A 43 -6.76 11.35 -15.99
N LEU A 44 -5.61 11.92 -16.35
CA LEU A 44 -4.32 11.24 -16.32
C LEU A 44 -3.54 11.56 -15.04
N TYR A 45 -3.05 10.51 -14.40
CA TYR A 45 -2.07 10.61 -13.33
C TYR A 45 -0.66 10.50 -13.91
N THR A 46 0.27 11.24 -13.32
CA THR A 46 1.65 11.28 -13.77
C THR A 46 2.58 10.69 -12.73
N ILE A 47 3.39 9.72 -13.15
CA ILE A 47 4.51 9.20 -12.38
C ILE A 47 5.76 9.94 -12.87
N VAL A 48 6.43 10.61 -11.94
CA VAL A 48 7.69 11.30 -12.17
C VAL A 48 8.84 10.57 -11.47
N ARG A 49 10.07 10.77 -11.93
CA ARG A 49 11.29 10.27 -11.28
C ARG A 49 12.18 11.44 -10.88
N CYS A 50 12.60 11.46 -9.63
CA CYS A 50 13.56 12.44 -9.14
C CYS A 50 14.90 12.30 -9.88
N VAL A 51 15.41 13.38 -10.46
CA VAL A 51 16.69 13.34 -11.19
C VAL A 51 17.90 13.17 -10.27
N HIS A 52 17.74 13.46 -8.98
CA HIS A 52 18.84 13.40 -8.00
C HIS A 52 18.98 12.00 -7.38
N CYS A 53 17.90 11.44 -6.82
CA CYS A 53 17.96 10.17 -6.10
C CYS A 53 17.31 8.99 -6.83
N GLY A 54 16.65 9.23 -7.97
CA GLY A 54 16.01 8.19 -8.79
C GLY A 54 14.67 7.65 -8.25
N LEU A 55 14.14 8.15 -7.14
CA LEU A 55 12.83 7.72 -6.63
C LEU A 55 11.72 8.11 -7.62
N ALA A 56 10.88 7.14 -7.99
CA ALA A 56 9.66 7.38 -8.74
C ALA A 56 8.46 7.60 -7.78
N PHE A 57 7.62 8.58 -8.10
CA PHE A 57 6.46 8.96 -7.27
C PHE A 57 5.38 9.62 -8.13
N THR A 58 4.14 9.59 -7.66
CA THR A 58 2.99 10.23 -8.31
C THR A 58 2.99 11.73 -8.00
N ASP A 59 3.00 12.59 -9.02
CA ASP A 59 3.02 14.05 -8.88
C ASP A 59 2.29 14.72 -10.06
N PRO A 60 1.27 15.58 -9.82
CA PRO A 60 0.67 15.87 -8.51
C PRO A 60 -0.09 14.66 -7.94
N ARG A 61 -0.26 14.62 -6.62
CA ARG A 61 -0.95 13.54 -5.90
C ARG A 61 -2.17 14.04 -5.12
N PRO A 62 -3.16 13.18 -4.79
CA PRO A 62 -4.21 13.55 -3.86
C PRO A 62 -3.64 13.93 -2.49
N THR A 63 -4.17 15.00 -1.91
CA THR A 63 -3.84 15.40 -0.54
C THR A 63 -4.29 14.34 0.48
N ALA A 64 -3.75 14.38 1.69
CA ALA A 64 -4.20 13.49 2.76
C ALA A 64 -5.70 13.64 3.09
N ALA A 65 -6.27 14.83 2.87
CA ALA A 65 -7.69 15.10 3.10
C ALA A 65 -8.61 14.51 2.02
N THR A 66 -8.09 14.33 0.80
CA THR A 66 -8.87 13.83 -0.35
C THR A 66 -8.57 12.38 -0.69
N MET A 67 -7.52 11.80 -0.12
CA MET A 67 -7.11 10.42 -0.38
C MET A 67 -8.18 9.39 -0.03
N ASP A 68 -8.96 9.61 1.04
CA ASP A 68 -9.97 8.66 1.49
C ASP A 68 -11.08 8.42 0.46
N ALA A 69 -11.33 9.39 -0.44
CA ALA A 69 -12.30 9.23 -1.53
C ALA A 69 -11.92 8.11 -2.53
N TYR A 70 -10.64 7.70 -2.56
CA TYR A 70 -10.16 6.61 -3.41
C TYR A 70 -10.23 5.23 -2.72
N TYR A 71 -10.74 5.16 -1.49
CA TYR A 71 -10.94 3.93 -0.74
C TYR A 71 -12.44 3.68 -0.52
N PRO A 72 -13.17 3.09 -1.49
CA PRO A 72 -14.59 2.80 -1.31
C PRO A 72 -14.81 1.76 -0.22
N ASP A 73 -15.97 1.73 0.43
CA ASP A 73 -16.29 0.76 1.48
C ASP A 73 -16.04 -0.69 1.06
N ALA A 74 -16.30 -1.04 -0.21
CA ALA A 74 -16.01 -2.36 -0.78
C ALA A 74 -14.51 -2.75 -0.69
N TYR A 75 -13.58 -1.78 -0.70
CA TYR A 75 -12.15 -2.01 -0.52
C TYR A 75 -11.80 -2.58 0.86
N HIS A 76 -12.58 -2.22 1.88
CA HIS A 76 -12.47 -2.79 3.22
C HIS A 76 -13.11 -4.18 3.34
N GLY A 77 -13.51 -4.79 2.21
CA GLY A 77 -14.12 -6.12 2.15
C GLY A 77 -15.58 -6.14 2.59
N VAL A 78 -16.27 -5.01 2.48
CA VAL A 78 -17.61 -4.82 3.07
C VAL A 78 -18.72 -5.46 2.24
N ASP A 79 -18.56 -5.66 0.93
CA ASP A 79 -19.54 -6.38 0.11
C ASP A 79 -18.94 -6.93 -1.19
N ALA A 80 -18.86 -8.27 -1.32
CA ALA A 80 -18.95 -8.99 -2.59
C ALA A 80 -18.89 -10.51 -2.35
N ALA A 81 -20.04 -11.18 -2.32
CA ALA A 81 -20.09 -12.63 -2.45
C ALA A 81 -19.90 -13.03 -3.93
N SER A 82 -18.65 -13.17 -4.37
CA SER A 82 -18.32 -13.63 -5.73
C SER A 82 -17.19 -14.67 -5.70
N ALA A 83 -17.08 -15.47 -6.77
CA ALA A 83 -15.98 -16.41 -6.93
C ALA A 83 -14.60 -15.72 -6.97
N SER A 84 -14.53 -14.49 -7.49
CA SER A 84 -13.31 -13.67 -7.45
C SER A 84 -12.97 -13.24 -6.02
N ALA A 85 -13.96 -12.82 -5.23
CA ALA A 85 -13.75 -12.45 -3.83
C ALA A 85 -13.28 -13.65 -2.97
N ALA A 86 -13.82 -14.84 -3.23
CA ALA A 86 -13.37 -16.07 -2.56
C ALA A 86 -11.91 -16.43 -2.91
N LEU A 87 -11.52 -16.29 -4.18
CA LEU A 87 -10.15 -16.49 -4.64
C LEU A 87 -9.19 -15.46 -4.04
N GLU A 88 -9.57 -14.19 -4.02
CA GLU A 88 -8.80 -13.12 -3.38
C GLU A 88 -8.64 -13.37 -1.87
N ALA A 89 -9.72 -13.75 -1.17
CA ALA A 89 -9.65 -14.09 0.25
C ALA A 89 -8.74 -15.31 0.51
N TRP A 90 -8.76 -16.33 -0.37
CA TRP A 90 -7.81 -17.44 -0.31
C TRP A 90 -6.36 -16.95 -0.49
N TYR A 91 -6.12 -16.08 -1.46
CA TYR A 91 -4.79 -15.53 -1.74
C TYR A 91 -4.28 -14.67 -0.56
N ARG A 92 -5.10 -13.76 -0.03
CA ARG A 92 -4.78 -12.97 1.17
C ARG A 92 -4.43 -13.87 2.36
N ARG A 93 -5.26 -14.89 2.64
CA ARG A 93 -4.96 -15.88 3.71
C ARG A 93 -3.63 -16.59 3.48
N ARG A 94 -3.30 -16.95 2.25
CA ARG A 94 -2.00 -17.54 1.91
C ARG A 94 -0.87 -16.54 2.17
N GLN A 95 -1.00 -15.30 1.74
CA GLN A 95 0.00 -14.26 1.96
C GLN A 95 0.24 -14.01 3.46
N HIS A 96 -0.83 -13.91 4.26
CA HIS A 96 -0.71 -13.75 5.72
C HIS A 96 -0.02 -14.96 6.37
N ARG A 97 -0.36 -16.19 5.97
CA ARG A 97 0.34 -17.40 6.46
C ARG A 97 1.83 -17.38 6.12
N GLU A 98 2.19 -16.94 4.91
CA GLU A 98 3.59 -16.83 4.51
C GLU A 98 4.31 -15.70 5.27
N ALA A 99 3.65 -14.57 5.51
CA ALA A 99 4.17 -13.49 6.35
C ALA A 99 4.41 -13.93 7.79
N VAL A 100 3.44 -14.62 8.42
CA VAL A 100 3.58 -15.19 9.76
C VAL A 100 4.76 -16.16 9.82
N ARG A 101 4.89 -17.08 8.85
CA ARG A 101 6.05 -18.00 8.79
C ARG A 101 7.36 -17.26 8.61
N TRP A 102 7.38 -16.20 7.80
CA TRP A 102 8.57 -15.39 7.55
C TRP A 102 9.01 -14.65 8.82
N LEU A 103 8.07 -14.04 9.54
CA LEU A 103 8.30 -13.37 10.82
C LEU A 103 8.74 -14.36 11.90
N ARG A 104 8.07 -15.51 12.01
CA ARG A 104 8.41 -16.57 12.98
C ARG A 104 9.87 -17.04 12.87
N ARG A 105 10.44 -17.09 11.66
CA ARG A 105 11.85 -17.46 11.45
C ARG A 105 12.84 -16.38 11.92
N ARG A 106 12.44 -15.11 11.87
CA ARG A 106 13.31 -13.95 12.19
C ARG A 106 13.13 -13.46 13.63
N ARG A 107 11.94 -13.65 14.19
CA ARG A 107 11.62 -13.39 15.60
C ARG A 107 11.01 -14.63 16.23
N PRO A 108 11.84 -15.52 16.80
CA PRO A 108 11.33 -16.73 17.46
C PRO A 108 10.57 -16.41 18.74
N ARG A 109 10.91 -15.30 19.43
CA ARG A 109 10.18 -14.80 20.60
C ARG A 109 9.07 -13.85 20.14
N ARG A 110 7.87 -14.03 20.70
CA ARG A 110 6.74 -13.12 20.50
C ARG A 110 6.76 -12.02 21.55
N GLY A 111 6.23 -10.88 21.16
CA GLY A 111 6.11 -9.69 21.99
C GLY A 111 5.03 -8.78 21.41
N LEU A 112 5.25 -7.48 21.48
CA LEU A 112 4.31 -6.49 20.99
C LEU A 112 4.57 -6.17 19.51
N LEU A 113 3.53 -6.26 18.69
CA LEU A 113 3.57 -6.01 17.25
C LEU A 113 2.55 -4.97 16.83
N LEU A 114 2.99 -4.01 16.01
CA LEU A 114 2.13 -3.04 15.34
C LEU A 114 1.98 -3.38 13.85
N ASP A 115 0.75 -3.42 13.35
CA ASP A 115 0.45 -3.48 11.91
C ASP A 115 -0.06 -2.12 11.42
N VAL A 116 0.69 -1.48 10.51
CA VAL A 116 0.36 -0.16 9.96
C VAL A 116 -0.50 -0.34 8.71
N GLY A 117 -1.66 0.33 8.65
CA GLY A 117 -2.65 0.13 7.59
C GLY A 117 -3.27 -1.26 7.65
N CYS A 118 -3.67 -1.69 8.86
CA CYS A 118 -4.09 -3.07 9.10
C CYS A 118 -5.44 -3.45 8.45
N GLY A 119 -6.15 -2.49 7.85
CA GLY A 119 -7.47 -2.69 7.25
C GLY A 119 -8.44 -3.34 8.24
N GLY A 120 -9.19 -4.35 7.78
CA GLY A 120 -10.10 -5.13 8.62
C GLY A 120 -9.43 -6.10 9.60
N GLY A 121 -8.09 -6.12 9.70
CA GLY A 121 -7.35 -6.89 10.70
C GLY A 121 -7.09 -8.36 10.36
N ASP A 122 -7.11 -8.75 9.07
CA ASP A 122 -6.84 -10.15 8.67
C ASP A 122 -5.44 -10.62 9.05
N LEU A 123 -4.42 -9.79 8.83
CA LEU A 123 -3.05 -10.07 9.23
C LEU A 123 -2.91 -10.07 10.77
N LEU A 124 -3.52 -9.09 11.45
CA LEU A 124 -3.54 -9.02 12.91
C LEU A 124 -4.12 -10.29 13.55
N CYS A 125 -5.22 -10.84 13.03
CA CYS A 125 -5.74 -12.12 13.49
C CYS A 125 -4.72 -13.25 13.31
N ALA A 126 -4.10 -13.36 12.13
CA ALA A 126 -3.10 -14.40 11.88
C ALA A 126 -1.85 -14.27 12.79
N LEU A 127 -1.47 -13.05 13.15
CA LEU A 127 -0.36 -12.77 14.07
C LEU A 127 -0.73 -13.04 15.54
N ARG A 128 -1.95 -12.67 15.95
CA ARG A 128 -2.50 -13.02 17.27
C ARG A 128 -2.55 -14.54 17.46
N ASP A 129 -3.03 -15.27 16.45
CA ASP A 129 -3.09 -16.75 16.48
C ASP A 129 -1.68 -17.38 16.49
N ASP A 130 -0.66 -16.64 16.04
CA ASP A 130 0.76 -17.00 16.13
C ASP A 130 1.41 -16.58 17.47
N GLY A 131 0.64 -15.99 18.39
CA GLY A 131 1.03 -15.64 19.75
C GLY A 131 1.60 -14.23 19.95
N TRP A 132 1.47 -13.33 18.97
CA TRP A 132 1.83 -11.92 19.14
C TRP A 132 0.78 -11.17 19.99
N ASP A 133 1.23 -10.22 20.82
CA ASP A 133 0.35 -9.16 21.29
C ASP A 133 0.28 -8.11 20.18
N VAL A 134 -0.92 -7.85 19.66
CA VAL A 134 -1.08 -7.11 18.41
C VAL A 134 -1.80 -5.77 18.63
N ARG A 135 -1.31 -4.75 17.94
CA ARG A 135 -1.93 -3.42 17.80
C ARG A 135 -2.03 -3.08 16.32
N GLY A 136 -3.03 -2.30 15.93
CA GLY A 136 -3.18 -1.80 14.56
C GLY A 136 -3.39 -0.30 14.52
N ILE A 137 -2.95 0.33 13.43
CA ILE A 137 -3.32 1.70 13.07
C ILE A 137 -3.92 1.67 11.67
N GLU A 138 -5.12 2.22 11.50
CA GLU A 138 -5.84 2.22 10.23
C GLU A 138 -6.54 3.57 10.01
N PRO A 139 -6.33 4.26 8.86
CA PRO A 139 -7.05 5.51 8.59
C PRO A 139 -8.54 5.30 8.29
N GLY A 140 -8.91 4.20 7.64
CA GLY A 140 -10.30 3.91 7.24
C GLY A 140 -11.17 3.45 8.40
N LEU A 141 -12.15 4.27 8.80
CA LEU A 141 -13.05 3.96 9.92
C LEU A 141 -13.83 2.65 9.73
N ALA A 142 -14.18 2.28 8.50
CA ALA A 142 -14.80 0.99 8.20
C ALA A 142 -13.87 -0.19 8.53
N GLY A 143 -12.58 -0.08 8.19
CA GLY A 143 -11.55 -1.04 8.54
C GLY A 143 -11.34 -1.15 10.05
N VAL A 144 -11.23 -0.01 10.74
CA VAL A 144 -11.16 0.05 12.23
C VAL A 144 -12.36 -0.67 12.85
N ALA A 145 -13.58 -0.34 12.42
CA ALA A 145 -14.79 -0.96 12.95
C ALA A 145 -14.81 -2.48 12.70
N ALA A 146 -14.38 -2.94 11.52
CA ALA A 146 -14.28 -4.36 11.19
C ALA A 146 -13.25 -5.09 12.08
N ALA A 147 -12.09 -4.48 12.33
CA ALA A 147 -11.07 -5.05 13.21
C ALA A 147 -11.53 -5.10 14.67
N CYS A 148 -12.16 -4.03 15.18
CA CYS A 148 -12.70 -3.97 16.54
C CYS A 148 -13.77 -5.05 16.79
N ARG A 149 -14.65 -5.31 15.80
CA ARG A 149 -15.64 -6.42 15.87
C ARG A 149 -15.00 -7.81 16.03
N ARG A 150 -13.71 -7.96 15.68
CA ARG A 150 -12.93 -9.20 15.81
C ARG A 150 -12.12 -9.25 17.13
N GLY A 151 -12.33 -8.28 18.02
CA GLY A 151 -11.62 -8.15 19.28
C GLY A 151 -10.16 -7.74 19.12
N LEU A 152 -9.84 -6.95 18.08
CA LEU A 152 -8.49 -6.41 17.86
C LEU A 152 -8.39 -4.98 18.40
N ALA A 153 -7.24 -4.64 18.99
CA ALA A 153 -6.92 -3.28 19.41
C ALA A 153 -6.40 -2.49 18.20
N VAL A 154 -7.26 -1.68 17.59
CA VAL A 154 -6.93 -0.86 16.41
C VAL A 154 -7.33 0.60 16.65
N GLU A 155 -6.39 1.50 16.38
CA GLU A 155 -6.59 2.95 16.51
C GLU A 155 -6.85 3.59 15.13
N PRO A 156 -7.81 4.52 15.02
CA PRO A 156 -7.98 5.30 13.81
C PRO A 156 -6.82 6.29 13.65
N GLY A 157 -6.15 6.30 12.49
CA GLY A 157 -5.13 7.30 12.23
C GLY A 157 -4.23 7.04 11.01
N ARG A 158 -3.55 8.11 10.57
CA ARG A 158 -2.48 8.04 9.56
C ARG A 158 -1.12 7.95 10.26
N PHE A 159 -0.35 6.92 9.96
CA PHE A 159 0.91 6.66 10.66
C PHE A 159 2.04 7.63 10.29
N ASP A 160 2.03 8.14 9.06
CA ASP A 160 3.03 9.07 8.52
C ASP A 160 2.74 10.54 8.87
N VAL A 161 1.56 10.84 9.39
CA VAL A 161 1.23 12.17 9.94
C VAL A 161 1.47 12.16 11.45
N ARG A 162 2.36 13.02 11.94
CA ARG A 162 2.50 13.26 13.38
C ARG A 162 1.26 14.00 13.86
N ALA A 163 0.65 13.52 14.94
CA ALA A 163 -0.29 14.34 15.70
C ALA A 163 0.47 15.58 16.22
N ALA A 164 -0.17 16.76 16.16
CA ALA A 164 0.46 18.06 16.43
C ALA A 164 0.94 18.21 17.89
N ASP A 165 0.41 17.38 18.77
CA ASP A 165 0.79 17.14 20.15
C ASP A 165 2.03 16.24 20.20
N GLY A 166 3.19 16.91 20.08
CA GLY A 166 4.53 16.35 20.20
C GLY A 166 4.87 15.78 21.58
N GLY A 167 4.12 14.79 22.05
CA GLY A 167 4.49 13.95 23.17
C GLY A 167 5.52 12.91 22.74
N ALA A 168 6.79 13.29 22.62
CA ALA A 168 7.86 12.34 22.95
C ALA A 168 7.82 12.12 24.47
N GLY A 169 6.77 11.43 24.92
CA GLY A 169 6.59 11.04 26.31
C GLY A 169 7.30 9.72 26.53
N ASP A 170 8.08 9.66 27.59
CA ASP A 170 8.94 8.54 28.02
C ASP A 170 8.15 7.27 28.43
N GLY A 171 6.98 7.03 27.83
CA GLY A 171 6.05 5.93 28.11
C GLY A 171 5.27 5.40 26.90
N LEU A 172 5.66 5.71 25.66
CA LEU A 172 5.07 5.06 24.49
C LEU A 172 5.46 3.58 24.47
N GLU A 173 4.45 2.70 24.30
CA GLU A 173 4.65 1.26 24.08
C GLU A 173 5.72 1.07 22.99
N ARG A 174 6.78 0.31 23.31
CA ARG A 174 7.83 -0.02 22.35
C ARG A 174 7.51 -1.35 21.69
N TYR A 175 7.57 -1.38 20.37
CA TYR A 175 7.22 -2.57 19.59
C TYR A 175 8.45 -3.43 19.29
N ASP A 176 8.31 -4.74 19.47
CA ASP A 176 9.29 -5.73 19.01
C ASP A 176 9.28 -5.83 17.48
N VAL A 177 8.12 -5.63 16.87
CA VAL A 177 7.92 -5.64 15.41
C VAL A 177 6.94 -4.56 14.98
N ILE A 178 7.30 -3.78 13.95
CA ILE A 178 6.37 -2.91 13.25
C ILE A 178 6.28 -3.38 11.80
N VAL A 179 5.06 -3.71 11.35
CA VAL A 179 4.78 -4.28 10.04
C VAL A 179 4.19 -3.22 9.11
N PHE A 180 4.70 -3.18 7.88
CA PHE A 180 4.09 -2.51 6.74
C PHE A 180 3.78 -3.58 5.69
N SER A 181 2.49 -3.82 5.42
CA SER A 181 2.03 -4.88 4.52
C SER A 181 1.26 -4.30 3.34
N GLY A 182 1.95 -3.92 2.25
CA GLY A 182 1.29 -3.32 1.08
C GLY A 182 0.68 -1.95 1.41
N VAL A 183 1.37 -1.17 2.23
CA VAL A 183 0.93 0.14 2.72
C VAL A 183 1.98 1.23 2.49
N LEU A 184 3.27 0.88 2.44
CA LEU A 184 4.36 1.86 2.46
C LEU A 184 4.33 2.76 1.21
N GLU A 185 3.91 2.22 0.08
CA GLU A 185 3.69 2.86 -1.20
C GLU A 185 2.50 3.83 -1.21
N HIS A 186 1.56 3.66 -0.28
CA HIS A 186 0.37 4.50 -0.12
C HIS A 186 0.58 5.69 0.83
N LEU A 187 1.66 5.70 1.61
CA LEU A 187 1.92 6.76 2.58
C LEU A 187 2.34 8.06 1.87
N HIS A 188 1.84 9.19 2.38
CA HIS A 188 2.21 10.53 1.93
C HIS A 188 3.67 10.85 2.27
N ASP A 189 4.19 10.32 3.38
CA ASP A 189 5.61 10.42 3.73
C ASP A 189 6.18 9.07 4.22
N PRO A 190 6.61 8.19 3.29
CA PRO A 190 7.15 6.88 3.66
C PRO A 190 8.49 7.00 4.44
N LEU A 191 9.24 8.09 4.25
CA LEU A 191 10.48 8.31 4.99
C LEU A 191 10.20 8.69 6.45
N ALA A 192 9.25 9.60 6.69
CA ALA A 192 8.79 9.95 8.02
C ALA A 192 8.16 8.74 8.73
N ALA A 193 7.38 7.92 8.02
CA ALA A 193 6.83 6.68 8.55
C ALA A 193 7.92 5.73 9.05
N LEU A 194 8.96 5.44 8.24
CA LEU A 194 10.06 4.57 8.67
C LEU A 194 10.87 5.18 9.83
N ARG A 195 11.06 6.51 9.86
CA ARG A 195 11.71 7.20 10.98
C ARG A 195 10.90 7.10 12.27
N ARG A 196 9.56 7.25 12.17
CA ARG A 196 8.63 7.05 13.29
C ARG A 196 8.68 5.62 13.79
N ALA A 197 8.58 4.65 12.87
CA ALA A 197 8.67 3.23 13.20
C ALA A 197 9.97 2.94 13.97
N ARG A 198 11.12 3.39 13.47
CA ARG A 198 12.41 3.25 14.16
C ARG A 198 12.39 3.82 15.58
N GLY A 199 11.76 4.98 15.81
CA GLY A 199 11.66 5.61 17.12
C GLY A 199 10.76 4.85 18.11
N LEU A 200 9.81 4.06 17.61
CA LEU A 200 8.86 3.26 18.38
C LEU A 200 9.35 1.83 18.63
N LEU A 201 10.50 1.42 18.09
CA LEU A 201 11.03 0.08 18.31
C LEU A 201 11.55 -0.09 19.74
N ALA A 202 11.36 -1.29 20.29
CA ALA A 202 12.10 -1.79 21.43
C ALA A 202 13.57 -2.03 21.05
N PRO A 203 14.50 -2.08 22.03
CA PRO A 203 15.86 -2.52 21.77
C PRO A 203 15.87 -3.90 21.08
N GLY A 204 16.49 -3.97 19.90
CA GLY A 204 16.48 -5.20 19.09
C GLY A 204 15.17 -5.49 18.37
N GLY A 205 14.23 -4.54 18.31
CA GLY A 205 13.02 -4.64 17.49
C GLY A 205 13.31 -4.55 15.99
N LEU A 206 12.33 -4.83 15.14
CA LEU A 206 12.47 -4.72 13.67
C LEU A 206 11.31 -3.99 13.01
N VAL A 207 11.61 -3.38 11.86
CA VAL A 207 10.60 -2.98 10.88
C VAL A 207 10.51 -4.06 9.79
N ALA A 208 9.32 -4.58 9.54
CA ALA A 208 9.04 -5.59 8.51
C ALA A 208 8.19 -4.98 7.41
N VAL A 209 8.80 -4.70 6.26
CA VAL A 209 8.07 -4.40 5.03
C VAL A 209 7.79 -5.72 4.32
N LEU A 210 6.55 -6.23 4.41
CA LEU A 210 6.21 -7.57 3.91
C LEU A 210 6.11 -7.60 2.39
N HIS A 211 5.59 -6.54 1.77
CA HIS A 211 5.56 -6.38 0.33
C HIS A 211 5.36 -4.91 -0.04
N VAL A 212 5.99 -4.56 -1.18
CA VAL A 212 5.74 -3.36 -1.98
C VAL A 212 5.89 -3.74 -3.47
N PRO A 213 5.14 -3.14 -4.40
CA PRO A 213 5.36 -3.31 -5.82
C PRO A 213 6.74 -2.79 -6.24
N LEU A 214 7.47 -3.57 -7.03
CA LEU A 214 8.72 -3.14 -7.66
C LEU A 214 8.45 -2.62 -9.08
N PHE A 215 8.55 -1.31 -9.25
CA PHE A 215 8.32 -0.59 -10.49
C PHE A 215 9.39 -0.86 -11.57
N ASP A 216 10.52 -1.45 -11.19
CA ASP A 216 11.54 -1.97 -12.10
C ASP A 216 11.46 -3.50 -12.30
N SER A 217 10.36 -4.15 -11.89
CA SER A 217 10.12 -5.59 -12.13
C SER A 217 9.92 -5.90 -13.61
N PRO A 218 10.16 -7.15 -14.06
CA PRO A 218 9.86 -7.57 -15.43
C PRO A 218 8.41 -7.30 -15.84
N GLU A 219 7.46 -7.49 -14.93
CA GLU A 219 6.03 -7.23 -15.16
C GLU A 219 5.78 -5.73 -15.33
N ALA A 220 6.33 -4.88 -14.46
CA ALA A 220 6.22 -3.43 -14.60
C ALA A 220 6.79 -2.94 -15.94
N ARG A 221 7.93 -3.49 -16.38
CA ARG A 221 8.54 -3.16 -17.68
C ARG A 221 7.71 -3.66 -18.87
N ALA A 222 7.15 -4.86 -18.77
CA ALA A 222 6.36 -5.46 -19.84
C ALA A 222 5.01 -4.76 -20.03
N PHE A 223 4.34 -4.40 -18.93
CA PHE A 223 3.02 -3.79 -18.97
C PHE A 223 3.05 -2.26 -18.98
N GLY A 224 4.13 -1.62 -18.49
CA GLY A 224 4.32 -0.17 -18.48
C GLY A 224 3.10 0.55 -17.88
N ALA A 225 2.55 1.51 -18.63
CA ALA A 225 1.34 2.26 -18.26
C ALA A 225 0.08 1.40 -18.03
N ARG A 226 0.13 0.10 -18.37
CA ARG A 226 -0.95 -0.88 -18.19
C ARG A 226 -0.78 -1.79 -16.98
N TRP A 227 0.30 -1.64 -16.23
CA TRP A 227 0.57 -2.50 -15.07
C TRP A 227 -0.42 -2.20 -13.94
N LEU A 228 -1.23 -3.18 -13.54
CA LEU A 228 -2.29 -2.98 -12.55
C LEU A 228 -1.75 -2.56 -11.17
N ALA A 229 -0.53 -2.97 -10.83
CA ALA A 229 0.10 -2.60 -9.56
C ALA A 229 0.64 -1.15 -9.55
N LEU A 230 0.41 -0.36 -10.60
CA LEU A 230 0.57 1.09 -10.52
C LEU A 230 -0.45 1.73 -9.58
N ASP A 231 -1.65 1.14 -9.49
CA ASP A 231 -2.73 1.54 -8.57
C ASP A 231 -2.87 3.07 -8.37
N LEU A 232 -2.95 3.81 -9.48
CA LEU A 232 -3.02 5.27 -9.43
C LEU A 232 -4.46 5.71 -9.10
N PRO A 233 -4.65 6.73 -8.26
CA PRO A 233 -3.63 7.56 -7.61
C PRO A 233 -3.22 7.09 -6.20
N ARG A 234 -3.62 5.89 -5.78
CA ARG A 234 -3.42 5.39 -4.41
C ARG A 234 -1.97 5.05 -4.09
N HIS A 235 -1.21 4.50 -5.05
CA HIS A 235 0.24 4.38 -4.90
C HIS A 235 0.90 5.74 -5.16
N LEU A 236 1.36 6.36 -4.08
CA LEU A 236 2.06 7.63 -4.10
C LEU A 236 3.55 7.47 -4.40
N THR A 237 4.14 6.35 -3.99
CA THR A 237 5.56 6.05 -4.19
C THR A 237 5.73 4.76 -4.98
N HIS A 238 6.53 4.79 -6.04
CA HIS A 238 6.80 3.66 -6.93
C HIS A 238 8.21 3.13 -6.65
N PHE A 239 8.30 2.09 -5.82
CA PHE A 239 9.59 1.57 -5.36
C PHE A 239 10.33 0.81 -6.44
N GLU A 240 11.66 0.95 -6.46
CA GLU A 240 12.56 0.18 -7.32
C GLU A 240 13.61 -0.48 -6.43
N ARG A 241 14.26 -1.55 -6.93
CA ARG A 241 15.33 -2.25 -6.19
C ARG A 241 16.41 -1.33 -5.62
N ALA A 242 16.75 -0.27 -6.37
CA ALA A 242 17.76 0.69 -5.95
C ALA A 242 17.26 1.70 -4.90
N THR A 243 15.96 1.97 -4.83
CA THR A 243 15.39 3.05 -3.99
C THR A 243 14.90 2.55 -2.64
N VAL A 244 14.50 1.29 -2.52
CA VAL A 244 14.18 0.64 -1.23
C VAL A 244 15.32 0.73 -0.21
N PRO A 245 16.56 0.27 -0.50
CA PRO A 245 17.67 0.38 0.44
C PRO A 245 18.05 1.83 0.75
N ARG A 246 17.90 2.74 -0.20
CA ARG A 246 18.15 4.18 0.02
C ARG A 246 17.14 4.79 0.99
N LEU A 247 15.86 4.43 0.87
CA LEU A 247 14.82 4.89 1.79
C LEU A 247 15.06 4.35 3.20
N ALA A 248 15.37 3.05 3.33
CA ALA A 248 15.73 2.46 4.62
C ALA A 248 16.94 3.16 5.26
N ALA A 249 18.01 3.37 4.50
CA ALA A 249 19.21 4.06 4.97
C ALA A 249 18.93 5.52 5.38
N ALA A 250 18.11 6.25 4.62
CA ALA A 250 17.69 7.62 4.96
C ALA A 250 16.81 7.70 6.21
N ALA A 251 16.09 6.62 6.53
CA ALA A 251 15.39 6.43 7.79
C ALA A 251 16.32 6.00 8.94
N GLY A 252 17.58 5.70 8.63
CA GLY A 252 18.60 5.16 9.53
C GLY A 252 18.23 3.76 10.04
N LEU A 253 17.69 2.94 9.14
CA LEU A 253 17.49 1.50 9.29
C LEU A 253 18.47 0.77 8.38
N ALA A 254 19.01 -0.35 8.86
CA ALA A 254 19.81 -1.26 8.04
C ALA A 254 18.94 -2.41 7.55
N ILE A 255 19.08 -2.80 6.29
CA ILE A 255 18.38 -3.94 5.73
C ILE A 255 19.14 -5.21 6.09
N GLU A 256 18.54 -6.08 6.90
CA GLU A 256 19.11 -7.38 7.25
C GLU A 256 18.92 -8.43 6.15
N SER A 257 17.80 -8.37 5.43
CA SER A 257 17.51 -9.29 4.33
C SER A 257 16.44 -8.73 3.39
N THR A 258 16.52 -9.10 2.12
CA THR A 258 15.48 -8.86 1.13
C THR A 258 15.12 -10.18 0.47
N GLU A 259 13.83 -10.49 0.36
CA GLU A 259 13.35 -11.62 -0.42
C GLU A 259 12.47 -11.05 -1.54
N GLU A 260 12.97 -11.08 -2.78
CA GLU A 260 12.13 -10.80 -3.94
C GLU A 260 11.32 -12.06 -4.26
N TYR A 261 10.01 -11.92 -4.29
CA TYR A 261 9.15 -12.97 -4.78
C TYR A 261 8.21 -12.42 -5.84
N SER A 262 8.37 -12.87 -7.08
CA SER A 262 7.26 -12.87 -8.03
C SER A 262 6.33 -13.99 -7.58
N ARG A 263 5.56 -13.74 -6.50
CA ARG A 263 4.39 -14.58 -6.28
C ARG A 263 3.56 -14.33 -7.51
N ARG A 264 3.37 -15.39 -8.31
CA ARG A 264 2.35 -15.48 -9.35
C ARG A 264 1.20 -14.60 -8.90
N HIS A 265 1.14 -13.39 -9.48
CA HIS A 265 -0.07 -12.59 -9.50
C HIS A 265 -1.20 -13.59 -9.68
N SER A 266 -2.30 -13.44 -8.93
CA SER A 266 -3.44 -14.33 -9.12
C SER A 266 -3.61 -14.53 -10.62
N ALA A 267 -3.82 -15.77 -11.10
CA ALA A 267 -4.00 -15.97 -12.54
C ALA A 267 -5.05 -14.96 -13.07
N ALA A 268 -5.99 -14.54 -12.22
CA ALA A 268 -6.87 -13.39 -12.43
C ALA A 268 -6.16 -12.04 -12.68
N THR A 269 -5.19 -11.58 -11.88
CA THR A 269 -4.45 -10.31 -12.13
C THR A 269 -3.59 -10.37 -13.40
N LEU A 270 -2.97 -11.52 -13.70
CA LEU A 270 -2.28 -11.72 -14.98
C LEU A 270 -3.27 -11.77 -16.16
N VAL A 271 -4.40 -12.46 -16.03
CA VAL A 271 -5.46 -12.53 -17.05
C VAL A 271 -6.11 -11.15 -17.28
N SER A 272 -6.39 -10.40 -16.21
CA SER A 272 -6.89 -9.02 -16.27
C SER A 272 -5.88 -8.05 -16.91
N SER A 273 -4.58 -8.32 -16.77
CA SER A 273 -3.53 -7.55 -17.45
C SER A 273 -3.32 -7.97 -18.91
N LEU A 274 -3.54 -9.25 -19.22
CA LEU A 274 -3.30 -9.86 -20.54
C LEU A 274 -4.50 -9.78 -21.51
N ALA A 275 -5.73 -9.60 -21.03
CA ALA A 275 -6.91 -9.57 -21.90
C ALA A 275 -8.03 -8.62 -21.41
N PRO A 276 -7.93 -7.31 -21.70
CA PRO A 276 -9.07 -6.38 -21.59
C PRO A 276 -10.27 -6.83 -22.45
N SER A 277 -10.01 -7.64 -23.48
CA SER A 277 -10.97 -8.13 -24.48
C SER A 277 -11.79 -9.35 -24.06
N LEU A 278 -11.63 -9.88 -22.84
CA LEU A 278 -12.45 -11.00 -22.34
C LEU A 278 -13.75 -10.57 -21.64
N GLN A 279 -14.06 -9.27 -21.59
CA GLN A 279 -15.42 -8.80 -21.29
C GLN A 279 -16.35 -9.12 -22.47
N LYS A 280 -16.83 -10.37 -22.52
CA LYS A 280 -17.87 -10.77 -23.47
C LYS A 280 -19.21 -10.19 -23.00
N HIS A 281 -19.66 -9.12 -23.64
CA HIS A 281 -21.00 -8.61 -23.48
C HIS A 281 -21.94 -9.33 -24.45
N ARG A 282 -23.00 -9.96 -23.93
CA ARG A 282 -24.20 -10.31 -24.71
C ARG A 282 -25.25 -9.26 -24.42
N PHE A 283 -25.84 -8.71 -25.46
CA PHE A 283 -27.03 -7.87 -25.38
C PHE A 283 -28.02 -8.34 -26.44
N TYR A 284 -29.30 -8.33 -26.09
CA TYR A 284 -30.41 -8.42 -27.02
C TYR A 284 -31.07 -7.03 -27.06
N LEU A 285 -31.48 -6.62 -28.25
CA LEU A 285 -32.29 -5.43 -28.47
C LEU A 285 -33.73 -5.91 -28.73
N ASP A 286 -34.69 -5.25 -28.10
CA ASP A 286 -36.11 -5.35 -28.45
C ASP A 286 -36.61 -3.93 -28.78
N GLU A 287 -37.55 -3.84 -29.71
CA GLU A 287 -38.01 -2.57 -30.27
C GLU A 287 -38.93 -1.83 -29.29
N GLY A 288 -38.54 -0.61 -28.95
CA GLY A 288 -39.34 0.40 -28.27
C GLY A 288 -38.74 1.78 -28.46
#